data_AF-W0IZE9-F1
#
_entry.id   AF-W0IZE9-F1
#
_cell.length_a   1.000
_cell.length_b   1.000
_cell.length_c   1.000
_cell.angle_alpha   90.00
_cell.angle_beta   90.00
_cell.angle_gamma   90.00
#
_symmetry.space_group_name_H-M   'P 1'
#
loop_
_entity.id
_entity.type
_entity.pdbx_description
1 polymer ?
#
loop_
_entity_poly.entity_id
_entity_poly.type
_entity_poly.pdbx_seq_one_letter_code
_entity_poly.pdbx_strand_id
1 'polypeptide(L)'
;MKTRYTFAAALASLAFAISGAALHAESEKPFGKSDRPPARQSAEQQLEHLKTELNLTDDQSTKIKAILADEAAAVKTIRQDESLDNKAKREKMQEVRKSGREKIEAVLTAEQKAAFEKLASERRGPKKEKKSKD
;
A
#
# COMPACT_ATOMS: atom_id res chain seq x y z
N MET A 1 -41.74 9.64 18.89
CA MET A 1 -41.73 11.11 18.76
C MET A 1 -40.45 11.44 18.00
N LYS A 2 -40.37 11.52 16.66
CA LYS A 2 -41.00 12.40 15.66
C LYS A 2 -40.93 13.88 16.03
N THR A 3 -39.92 14.57 15.49
CA THR A 3 -40.11 15.79 14.67
C THR A 3 -38.84 16.11 13.87
N ARG A 4 -39.04 16.26 12.55
CA ARG A 4 -38.09 16.79 11.57
C ARG A 4 -38.36 18.30 11.46
N TYR A 5 -37.33 19.11 11.26
CA TYR A 5 -37.48 20.50 10.81
C TYR A 5 -36.65 20.71 9.55
N THR A 6 -37.33 20.57 8.42
CA THR A 6 -36.95 21.15 7.13
C THR A 6 -37.34 22.62 7.13
N PHE A 7 -36.39 23.52 6.90
CA PHE A 7 -36.68 24.86 6.40
C PHE A 7 -35.83 25.10 5.16
N ALA A 8 -36.51 25.07 4.01
CA ALA A 8 -36.04 25.70 2.78
C ALA A 8 -36.40 27.19 2.86
N ALA A 9 -35.45 28.05 2.52
CA ALA A 9 -35.73 29.43 2.12
C ALA A 9 -34.63 29.86 1.15
N ALA A 10 -34.99 29.85 -0.15
CA ALA A 10 -34.28 30.56 -1.19
C ALA A 10 -34.49 32.07 -0.98
N LEU A 11 -33.49 32.91 -1.29
CA LEU A 11 -33.73 34.28 -1.78
C LEU A 11 -32.47 34.87 -2.45
N ALA A 12 -32.65 35.16 -3.74
CA ALA A 12 -32.17 36.32 -4.51
C ALA A 12 -30.70 36.78 -4.43
N SER A 13 -30.09 36.69 -5.62
CA SER A 13 -28.91 37.37 -6.14
C SER A 13 -28.76 38.86 -5.79
N LEU A 14 -27.53 39.28 -5.50
CA LEU A 14 -27.02 40.59 -5.90
C LEU A 14 -25.52 40.49 -6.21
N ALA A 15 -25.18 40.69 -7.48
CA ALA A 15 -23.81 40.85 -7.93
C ALA A 15 -23.29 42.23 -7.51
N PHE A 16 -22.15 42.26 -6.81
CA PHE A 16 -21.40 43.49 -6.59
C PHE A 16 -20.01 43.31 -7.18
N ALA A 17 -19.79 43.95 -8.33
CA ALA A 17 -18.49 44.11 -8.95
C ALA A 17 -17.74 45.23 -8.24
N ILE A 18 -16.67 44.90 -7.51
CA ILE A 18 -15.66 45.88 -7.09
C ILE A 18 -14.38 45.54 -7.82
N SER A 19 -14.04 46.35 -8.81
CA SER A 19 -12.67 46.54 -9.26
C SER A 19 -11.85 47.08 -8.09
N GLY A 20 -11.02 46.22 -7.51
CA GLY A 20 -9.95 46.60 -6.60
C GLY A 20 -8.65 45.98 -7.11
N ALA A 21 -7.80 46.79 -7.73
CA ALA A 21 -6.41 46.44 -7.99
C ALA A 21 -5.69 46.27 -6.64
N ALA A 22 -5.78 45.07 -6.07
CA ALA A 22 -4.95 44.63 -4.97
C ALA A 22 -4.02 43.54 -5.49
N LEU A 23 -2.74 43.83 -5.38
CA LEU A 23 -1.60 42.96 -5.66
C LEU A 23 -1.71 41.66 -4.87
N HIS A 24 -2.45 40.68 -5.36
CA HIS A 24 -2.36 39.28 -4.95
C HIS A 24 -2.36 38.41 -6.20
N ALA A 25 -1.28 38.54 -6.98
CA ALA A 25 -0.76 37.40 -7.70
C ALA A 25 -0.03 36.54 -6.67
N GLU A 26 -0.81 35.76 -5.90
CA GLU A 26 -0.32 34.56 -5.25
C GLU A 26 0.17 33.65 -6.38
N SER A 27 1.48 33.70 -6.64
CA SER A 27 2.14 32.77 -7.53
C SER A 27 2.14 31.41 -6.85
N GLU A 28 1.01 30.69 -6.92
CA GLU A 28 0.99 29.26 -6.72
C GLU A 28 1.89 28.64 -7.80
N LYS A 29 3.14 28.34 -7.42
CA LYS A 29 3.99 27.49 -8.24
C LYS A 29 3.40 26.08 -8.19
N PRO A 30 3.01 25.49 -9.33
CA PRO A 30 2.42 24.17 -9.35
C PRO A 30 3.48 23.10 -9.07
N PHE A 31 3.13 22.15 -8.21
CA PHE A 31 3.71 20.81 -8.09
C PHE A 31 5.20 20.69 -7.71
N GLY A 32 5.46 20.76 -6.40
CA GLY A 32 6.51 19.93 -5.81
C GLY A 32 6.10 18.47 -5.92
N LYS A 33 6.93 17.64 -6.55
CA LYS A 33 6.81 16.17 -6.50
C LYS A 33 6.70 15.80 -5.03
N SER A 34 5.54 15.32 -4.60
CA SER A 34 5.38 14.88 -3.22
C SER A 34 6.37 13.72 -2.99
N ASP A 35 7.37 13.93 -2.14
CA ASP A 35 8.29 12.90 -1.62
C ASP A 35 7.55 11.92 -0.70
N ARG A 36 6.30 11.58 -1.02
CA ARG A 36 5.56 10.55 -0.31
C ARG A 36 6.22 9.22 -0.66
N PRO A 37 6.71 8.46 0.34
CA PRO A 37 7.19 7.12 0.09
C PRO A 37 6.08 6.33 -0.62
N PRO A 38 6.42 5.45 -1.59
CA PRO A 38 5.43 4.71 -2.34
C PRO A 38 4.46 4.05 -1.36
N ALA A 39 3.16 4.26 -1.58
CA ALA A 39 2.13 3.69 -0.74
C ALA A 39 2.38 2.18 -0.63
N ARG A 40 2.43 1.67 0.61
CA ARG A 40 2.56 0.23 0.83
C ARG A 40 1.33 -0.44 0.22
N GLN A 41 1.55 -1.41 -0.68
CA GLN A 41 0.45 -2.17 -1.26
C GLN A 41 -0.35 -2.85 -0.14
N SER A 42 -1.68 -2.80 -0.21
CA SER A 42 -2.54 -3.54 0.70
C SER A 42 -2.48 -5.05 0.42
N ALA A 43 -2.97 -5.87 1.36
CA ALA A 43 -3.06 -7.31 1.16
C ALA A 43 -3.94 -7.66 -0.06
N GLU A 44 -5.01 -6.90 -0.29
CA GLU A 44 -5.89 -7.05 -1.44
C GLU A 44 -5.18 -6.71 -2.74
N GLN A 45 -4.44 -5.58 -2.80
CA GLN A 45 -3.68 -5.20 -3.99
C GLN A 45 -2.58 -6.23 -4.31
N GLN A 46 -1.96 -6.78 -3.28
CA GLN A 46 -0.97 -7.84 -3.44
C GLN A 46 -1.62 -9.13 -3.97
N LEU A 47 -2.80 -9.50 -3.48
CA LEU A 47 -3.54 -10.65 -3.98
C LEU A 47 -3.94 -10.47 -5.46
N GLU A 48 -4.49 -9.32 -5.84
CA GLU A 48 -4.92 -9.06 -7.21
C GLU A 48 -3.74 -9.10 -8.20
N HIS A 49 -2.57 -8.62 -7.78
CA HIS A 49 -1.36 -8.78 -8.58
C HIS A 49 -0.95 -10.26 -8.71
N LEU A 50 -0.92 -11.02 -7.61
CA LEU A 50 -0.57 -12.45 -7.66
C LEU A 50 -1.57 -13.27 -8.48
N LYS A 51 -2.86 -12.95 -8.40
CA LYS A 51 -3.90 -13.57 -9.22
C LYS A 51 -3.63 -13.39 -10.70
N THR A 52 -3.33 -12.16 -11.10
CA THR A 52 -3.08 -11.80 -12.50
C THR A 52 -1.81 -12.46 -13.03
N GLU A 53 -0.72 -12.40 -12.27
CA GLU A 53 0.58 -12.90 -12.74
C GLU A 53 0.68 -14.43 -12.72
N LEU A 54 -0.01 -15.10 -11.79
CA LEU A 54 0.10 -16.55 -11.58
C LEU A 54 -1.14 -17.32 -12.07
N ASN A 55 -2.15 -16.63 -12.61
CA ASN A 55 -3.43 -17.22 -13.00
C ASN A 55 -4.01 -18.11 -11.89
N LEU A 56 -4.14 -17.54 -10.68
CA LEU A 56 -4.58 -18.29 -9.50
C LEU A 56 -6.04 -18.74 -9.64
N THR A 57 -6.32 -19.97 -9.23
CA THR A 57 -7.71 -20.45 -9.05
C THR A 57 -8.38 -19.77 -7.86
N ASP A 58 -9.70 -19.86 -7.75
CA ASP A 58 -10.47 -19.29 -6.64
C ASP A 58 -10.06 -19.87 -5.28
N ASP A 59 -9.80 -21.17 -5.25
CA ASP A 59 -9.34 -21.88 -4.04
C ASP A 59 -7.95 -21.42 -3.61
N GLN A 60 -7.01 -21.28 -4.56
CA GLN A 60 -5.68 -20.76 -4.29
C GLN A 60 -5.74 -19.30 -3.82
N SER A 61 -6.55 -18.49 -4.49
CA SER A 61 -6.78 -17.09 -4.15
C SER A 61 -7.30 -16.92 -2.73
N THR A 62 -8.25 -17.75 -2.32
CA THR A 62 -8.83 -17.73 -0.97
C THR A 62 -7.79 -18.07 0.09
N LYS A 63 -6.98 -19.13 -0.14
CA LYS A 63 -5.89 -19.52 0.76
C LYS A 63 -4.81 -18.43 0.85
N ILE A 64 -4.40 -17.86 -0.28
CA ILE A 64 -3.39 -16.80 -0.34
C ILE A 64 -3.89 -15.52 0.34
N LYS A 65 -5.17 -15.17 0.17
CA LYS A 65 -5.78 -14.03 0.88
C LYS A 65 -5.64 -14.15 2.40
N ALA A 66 -5.92 -15.33 2.95
CA ALA A 66 -5.76 -15.58 4.38
C ALA A 66 -4.30 -15.41 4.83
N ILE A 67 -3.35 -15.98 4.07
CA ILE A 67 -1.90 -15.85 4.36
C ILE A 67 -1.47 -14.37 4.36
N LEU A 68 -1.91 -13.59 3.37
CA LEU A 68 -1.58 -12.17 3.26
C LEU A 68 -2.21 -11.33 4.38
N ALA A 69 -3.44 -11.66 4.80
CA ALA A 69 -4.10 -11.01 5.93
C ALA A 69 -3.36 -11.27 7.25
N ASP A 70 -2.94 -12.52 7.48
CA ASP A 70 -2.16 -12.90 8.66
C ASP A 70 -0.80 -12.19 8.69
N GLU A 71 -0.11 -12.13 7.55
CA GLU A 71 1.14 -11.38 7.42
C GLU A 71 0.93 -9.90 7.72
N ALA A 72 -0.13 -9.28 7.16
CA ALA A 72 -0.42 -7.87 7.41
C ALA A 72 -0.69 -7.59 8.90
N ALA A 73 -1.42 -8.47 9.59
CA ALA A 73 -1.69 -8.38 11.02
C ALA A 73 -0.42 -8.54 11.87
N ALA A 74 0.43 -9.53 11.55
CA ALA A 74 1.70 -9.76 12.24
C ALA A 74 2.65 -8.57 12.06
N VAL A 75 2.76 -8.04 10.84
CA VAL A 75 3.58 -6.86 10.56
C VAL A 75 3.04 -5.62 11.28
N LYS A 76 1.72 -5.45 11.37
CA LYS A 76 1.12 -4.35 12.15
C LYS A 76 1.51 -4.46 13.62
N THR A 77 1.39 -5.66 14.20
CA THR A 77 1.78 -5.94 15.59
C THR A 77 3.24 -5.61 15.85
N ILE A 78 4.17 -6.09 15.00
CA ILE A 78 5.61 -5.83 15.14
C ILE A 78 5.91 -4.32 15.06
N ARG A 79 5.21 -3.57 14.20
CA ARG A 79 5.42 -2.12 14.07
C ARG A 79 4.99 -1.37 15.33
N GLN A 80 3.87 -1.78 15.91
CA GLN A 80 3.27 -1.19 17.11
C GLN A 80 3.95 -1.61 18.40
N ASP A 81 4.78 -2.67 18.38
CA ASP A 81 5.52 -3.14 19.55
C ASP A 81 6.63 -2.15 19.93
N GLU A 82 6.42 -1.36 20.98
CA GLU A 82 7.38 -0.35 21.46
C GLU A 82 8.56 -0.97 22.22
N SER A 83 8.49 -2.25 22.60
CA SER A 83 9.57 -2.95 23.30
C SER A 83 10.73 -3.35 22.38
N LEU A 84 10.50 -3.33 21.06
CA LEU A 84 11.49 -3.74 20.06
C LEU A 84 12.21 -2.54 19.45
N ASP A 85 13.54 -2.65 19.34
CA ASP A 85 14.33 -1.72 18.56
C ASP A 85 14.10 -1.89 17.05
N ASN A 86 14.63 -0.95 16.27
CA ASN A 86 14.45 -0.97 14.81
C ASN A 86 15.10 -2.20 14.13
N LYS A 87 16.15 -2.78 14.72
CA LYS A 87 16.84 -3.94 14.15
C LYS A 87 16.00 -5.21 14.35
N ALA A 88 15.54 -5.45 15.57
CA ALA A 88 14.65 -6.54 15.93
C ALA A 88 13.32 -6.47 15.17
N LYS A 89 12.73 -5.26 15.03
CA LYS A 89 11.54 -5.07 14.18
C LYS A 89 11.80 -5.50 12.74
N ARG A 90 12.95 -5.12 12.16
CA ARG A 90 13.32 -5.51 10.78
C ARG A 90 13.50 -7.02 10.65
N GLU A 91 14.17 -7.66 11.58
CA GLU A 91 14.41 -9.11 11.58
C GLU A 91 13.09 -9.88 11.68
N LYS A 92 12.24 -9.56 12.67
CA LYS A 92 10.91 -10.20 12.79
C LYS A 92 10.05 -9.97 11.55
N MET A 93 10.08 -8.77 11.00
CA MET A 93 9.36 -8.46 9.75
C MET A 93 9.91 -9.22 8.53
N GLN A 94 11.20 -9.60 8.50
CA GLN A 94 11.77 -10.44 7.45
C GLN A 94 11.34 -11.89 7.62
N GLU A 95 11.32 -12.38 8.86
CA GLU A 95 10.85 -13.71 9.20
C GLU A 95 9.37 -13.91 8.83
N VAL A 96 8.51 -12.95 9.18
CA VAL A 96 7.09 -12.98 8.78
C VAL A 96 6.94 -13.05 7.26
N ARG A 97 7.70 -12.23 6.51
CA ARG A 97 7.70 -12.25 5.04
C ARG A 97 8.18 -13.59 4.48
N LYS A 98 9.23 -14.16 5.07
CA LYS A 98 9.78 -15.46 4.66
C LYS A 98 8.76 -16.57 4.87
N SER A 99 8.15 -16.62 6.06
CA SER A 99 7.10 -17.59 6.37
C SER A 99 5.86 -17.42 5.48
N GLY A 100 5.42 -16.18 5.24
CA GLY A 100 4.31 -15.90 4.32
C GLY A 100 4.61 -16.41 2.90
N ARG A 101 5.82 -16.16 2.40
CA ARG A 101 6.29 -16.67 1.11
C ARG A 101 6.24 -18.20 1.03
N GLU A 102 6.79 -18.90 2.02
CA GLU A 102 6.79 -20.37 2.07
C GLU A 102 5.37 -20.94 2.07
N LYS A 103 4.44 -20.31 2.82
CA LYS A 103 3.02 -20.70 2.83
C LYS A 103 2.35 -20.47 1.48
N ILE A 104 2.65 -19.36 0.79
CA ILE A 104 2.14 -19.10 -0.56
C ILE A 104 2.67 -20.17 -1.52
N GLU A 105 3.98 -20.44 -1.51
CA GLU A 105 4.58 -21.47 -2.35
C GLU A 105 3.98 -22.86 -2.12
N ALA A 106 3.54 -23.20 -0.91
CA ALA A 106 2.86 -24.47 -0.64
C ALA A 106 1.49 -24.61 -1.32
N VAL A 107 0.84 -23.50 -1.68
CA VAL A 107 -0.49 -23.46 -2.32
C VAL A 107 -0.40 -23.45 -3.86
N LEU A 108 0.76 -23.09 -4.40
CA LEU A 108 1.01 -22.96 -5.84
C LEU A 108 1.40 -24.29 -6.49
N THR A 109 1.10 -24.42 -7.78
CA THR A 109 1.65 -25.50 -8.62
C THR A 109 3.14 -25.25 -8.92
N ALA A 110 3.85 -26.25 -9.43
CA ALA A 110 5.28 -26.11 -9.75
C ALA A 110 5.55 -24.97 -10.75
N GLU A 111 4.72 -24.84 -11.78
CA GLU A 111 4.83 -23.78 -12.79
C GLU A 111 4.57 -22.39 -12.19
N GLN A 112 3.54 -22.26 -11.34
CA GLN A 112 3.22 -21.02 -10.66
C GLN A 112 4.30 -20.62 -9.65
N LYS A 113 4.93 -21.58 -8.96
CA LYS A 113 6.06 -21.30 -8.07
C LYS A 113 7.20 -20.65 -8.83
N ALA A 114 7.60 -21.20 -9.98
CA ALA A 114 8.68 -20.63 -10.79
C ALA A 114 8.40 -19.17 -11.20
N ALA A 115 7.16 -18.87 -11.62
CA ALA A 115 6.73 -17.51 -11.93
C ALA A 115 6.76 -16.61 -10.68
N PHE A 116 6.30 -17.11 -9.53
CA PHE A 116 6.34 -16.38 -8.26
C PHE A 116 7.76 -16.05 -7.80
N GLU A 117 8.71 -16.97 -7.97
CA GLU A 117 10.13 -16.72 -7.65
C GLU A 117 10.71 -15.59 -8.51
N LYS A 118 10.39 -15.59 -9.81
CA LYS A 118 10.80 -14.55 -10.75
C LYS A 118 10.28 -13.18 -10.33
N LEU A 119 8.98 -13.06 -10.04
CA LEU A 119 8.37 -11.81 -9.54
C LEU A 119 9.06 -11.30 -8.27
N ALA A 120 9.39 -12.20 -7.35
CA ALA A 120 10.07 -11.83 -6.11
C ALA A 120 11.52 -11.39 -6.32
N SER A 121 12.22 -11.98 -7.30
CA SER A 121 13.58 -11.58 -7.66
C SER A 121 13.64 -10.19 -8.28
N GLU A 122 12.67 -9.84 -9.12
CA GLU A 122 12.55 -8.53 -9.76
C GLU A 122 12.32 -7.42 -8.72
N ARG A 123 11.51 -7.70 -7.70
CA ARG A 123 11.24 -6.77 -6.58
C ARG A 123 12.44 -6.53 -5.66
N ARG A 124 13.41 -7.45 -5.61
CA ARG A 124 14.64 -7.27 -4.82
C ARG A 124 15.61 -6.26 -5.46
N GLY A 125 15.32 -5.81 -6.68
CA GLY A 125 16.19 -4.94 -7.48
C GLY A 125 17.50 -5.65 -7.86
N PRO A 126 18.30 -5.10 -8.79
CA PRO A 126 19.64 -5.63 -9.01
C PRO A 126 20.36 -5.59 -7.67
N LYS A 127 20.82 -6.75 -7.21
CA LYS A 127 21.71 -6.90 -6.06
C LYS A 127 22.89 -5.99 -6.35
N LYS A 128 22.87 -4.74 -5.84
CA LYS A 128 23.98 -3.81 -6.04
C LYS A 128 25.17 -4.52 -5.47
N GLU A 129 25.98 -5.04 -6.37
CA GLU A 129 27.26 -5.64 -6.11
C GLU A 129 28.02 -4.56 -5.36
N LYS A 130 28.05 -4.69 -4.03
CA LYS A 130 28.95 -3.90 -3.20
C LYS A 130 30.32 -4.37 -3.62
N LYS A 131 30.87 -3.78 -4.69
CA LYS A 131 32.31 -3.68 -4.86
C LYS A 131 32.78 -2.97 -3.60
N SER A 132 33.21 -3.76 -2.63
CA SER A 132 34.24 -3.33 -1.69
C SER A 132 35.35 -2.74 -2.55
N LYS A 133 35.43 -1.41 -2.57
CA LYS A 133 36.70 -0.77 -2.86
C LYS A 133 37.55 -1.10 -1.65
N ASP A 134 38.53 -1.98 -1.87
CA ASP A 134 39.76 -2.02 -1.09
C ASP A 134 40.41 -0.62 -1.04
#